data_AF-L0A8A3-F1
#
_entry.id   AF-L0A8A3-F1
#
_cell.length_a   1.000
_cell.length_b   1.000
_cell.length_c   1.000
_cell.angle_alpha   90.00
_cell.angle_beta   90.00
_cell.angle_gamma   90.00
#
_symmetry.space_group_name_H-M   'P 1'
#
loop_
_entity.id
_entity.type
_entity.pdbx_description
1 polymer ?
#
loop_
_entity_poly.entity_id
_entity_poly.type
_entity_poly.pdbx_seq_one_letter_code
_entity_poly.pdbx_strand_id
1 'polypeptide(L)'
;MKRPRLVSIRYAPTRELGERLQAEQHLIESIQTALGEDVLVRFEEVSDDEYWKRTRVRITGPWAEPRDVVFAAVSLCLSTVEAA
;
A
#
# COMPACT_ATOMS: atom_id res chain seq x y z
N MET A 1 6.52 -1.07 -23.42
CA MET A 1 7.02 -0.93 -22.04
C MET A 1 6.42 -2.03 -21.17
N LYS A 2 7.22 -2.78 -20.42
CA LYS A 2 6.69 -3.74 -19.42
C LYS A 2 6.05 -2.92 -18.29
N ARG A 3 4.86 -3.30 -17.83
CA ARG A 3 4.20 -2.62 -16.69
C ARG A 3 5.04 -2.85 -15.43
N PRO A 4 5.31 -1.82 -14.60
CA PRO A 4 6.11 -1.98 -13.39
C PRO A 4 5.37 -2.81 -12.33
N ARG A 5 6.12 -3.34 -11.35
CA ARG A 5 5.55 -3.92 -10.13
C ARG A 5 4.98 -2.78 -9.30
N LEU A 6 3.66 -2.79 -9.10
CA LEU A 6 2.94 -1.68 -8.46
C LEU A 6 1.95 -2.21 -7.44
N VAL A 7 2.03 -1.65 -6.23
CA VAL A 7 1.04 -1.77 -5.17
C VAL A 7 0.30 -0.44 -5.05
N SER A 8 -1.00 -0.44 -5.31
CA SER A 8 -1.86 0.74 -5.11
C SER A 8 -2.72 0.53 -3.88
N ILE A 9 -2.63 1.45 -2.93
CA ILE A 9 -3.31 1.42 -1.64
C ILE A 9 -4.28 2.58 -1.62
N ARG A 10 -5.56 2.25 -1.73
CA ARG A 10 -6.64 3.23 -1.66
C ARG A 10 -7.24 3.20 -0.27
N TYR A 11 -7.25 4.32 0.44
CA TYR A 11 -7.67 4.37 1.85
C TYR A 11 -8.28 5.73 2.21
N ALA A 12 -9.05 5.76 3.30
CA ALA A 12 -9.58 6.99 3.86
C ALA A 12 -8.63 7.47 4.97
N PRO A 13 -7.91 8.59 4.80
CA PRO A 13 -6.99 9.07 5.81
C PRO A 13 -7.77 9.56 7.05
N THR A 14 -7.33 9.14 8.23
CA THR A 14 -7.89 9.56 9.52
C THR A 14 -6.95 10.43 10.33
N ARG A 15 -5.66 10.47 9.94
CA ARG A 15 -4.57 11.20 10.60
C ARG A 15 -4.38 12.58 9.98
N GLU A 16 -3.72 13.47 10.71
CA GLU A 16 -3.27 14.75 10.14
C GLU A 16 -2.24 14.53 9.02
N LEU A 17 -2.12 15.50 8.11
CA LEU A 17 -1.29 15.38 6.91
C LEU A 17 0.17 14.97 7.21
N GLY A 18 0.78 15.52 8.27
CA GLY A 18 2.16 15.21 8.64
C GLY A 18 2.35 13.76 9.08
N GLU A 19 1.49 13.29 9.99
CA GLU A 19 1.50 11.91 10.48
C GLU A 19 1.16 10.91 9.37
N ARG A 20 0.25 11.30 8.47
CA ARG A 20 -0.11 10.53 7.29
C ARG A 20 1.08 10.31 6.37
N LEU A 21 1.81 11.37 6.01
CA LEU A 21 2.97 11.26 5.12
C LEU A 21 4.09 10.40 5.74
N GLN A 22 4.29 10.49 7.06
CA GLN A 22 5.23 9.63 7.77
C GLN A 22 4.80 8.16 7.73
N ALA A 23 3.51 7.88 7.98
CA ALA A 23 2.95 6.54 7.91
C ALA A 23 3.04 5.94 6.48
N GLU A 24 2.73 6.73 5.45
CA GLU A 24 2.87 6.34 4.04
C GLU A 24 4.32 6.03 3.68
N GLN A 25 5.26 6.89 4.08
CA GLN A 25 6.69 6.68 3.83
C GLN A 25 7.20 5.40 4.51
N HIS A 26 6.84 5.18 5.77
CA HIS A 26 7.21 3.95 6.48
C HIS A 26 6.63 2.70 5.81
N LEU A 27 5.41 2.79 5.28
CA LEU A 27 4.78 1.70 4.57
C LEU A 27 5.46 1.43 3.21
N ILE A 28 5.87 2.47 2.49
CA ILE A 28 6.67 2.34 1.25
C ILE A 28 7.93 1.54 1.53
N GLU A 29 8.70 1.96 2.54
CA GLU A 29 9.96 1.31 2.94
C GLU A 29 9.75 -0.15 3.35
N SER A 30 8.69 -0.41 4.13
CA SER A 30 8.35 -1.76 4.58
C SER A 30 7.99 -2.68 3.41
N ILE A 31 7.18 -2.20 2.47
CA ILE A 31 6.77 -2.95 1.27
C ILE A 31 7.98 -3.21 0.37
N GLN A 32 8.83 -2.20 0.16
CA GLN A 32 10.05 -2.33 -0.65
C GLN A 32 11.06 -3.29 -0.01
N THR A 33 11.18 -3.28 1.32
CA THR A 33 12.01 -4.25 2.04
C THR A 33 11.49 -5.67 1.87
N ALA A 34 10.16 -5.87 1.92
CA ALA A 34 9.55 -7.19 1.84
C ALA A 34 9.49 -7.77 0.41
N LEU A 35 9.33 -6.92 -0.61
CA LEU A 35 9.00 -7.34 -1.99
C LEU A 35 10.02 -6.90 -3.05
N GLY A 36 10.99 -6.06 -2.67
CA GLY A 36 12.06 -5.52 -3.52
C GLY A 36 11.96 -4.01 -3.75
N GLU A 37 13.12 -3.37 -3.87
CA GLU A 37 13.25 -1.91 -3.99
C GLU A 37 12.63 -1.32 -5.27
N ASP A 38 12.49 -2.10 -6.34
CA ASP A 38 11.87 -1.67 -7.60
C ASP A 38 10.32 -1.68 -7.55
N VAL A 39 9.72 -2.09 -6.43
CA VAL A 39 8.27 -2.02 -6.24
C VAL A 39 7.84 -0.56 -6.08
N LEU A 40 6.95 -0.12 -6.97
CA LEU A 40 6.28 1.17 -6.86
C LEU A 40 5.09 1.03 -5.91
N VAL A 41 4.96 1.96 -4.98
CA VAL A 41 3.81 2.04 -4.07
C VAL A 41 3.11 3.36 -4.31
N ARG A 42 1.79 3.32 -4.47
CA ARG A 42 0.96 4.50 -4.72
C ARG A 42 -0.19 4.55 -3.74
N PHE A 43 -0.38 5.70 -3.14
CA PHE A 43 -1.53 6.00 -2.30
C PHE A 43 -2.62 6.73 -3.09
N GLU A 44 -3.86 6.35 -2.84
CA GLU A 44 -5.05 7.03 -3.37
C GLU A 44 -6.01 7.32 -2.22
N GLU A 45 -6.30 8.58 -2.00
CA GLU A 45 -7.25 8.99 -0.96
C GLU A 45 -8.68 8.73 -1.46
N VAL A 46 -9.47 8.08 -0.60
CA VAL A 46 -10.92 7.90 -0.78
C VAL A 46 -11.59 9.22 -0.40
N SER A 47 -12.48 9.74 -1.24
CA SER A 47 -13.27 10.94 -0.91
C SER A 47 -14.17 10.66 0.29
N ASP A 48 -14.44 11.69 1.10
CA ASP A 48 -15.40 11.60 2.21
C ASP A 48 -16.83 11.25 1.73
N ASP A 49 -17.14 11.52 0.46
CA ASP A 49 -18.43 11.20 -0.16
C ASP A 49 -18.61 9.71 -0.49
N GLU A 50 -17.58 8.88 -0.32
CA GLU A 50 -17.72 7.43 -0.56
C GLU A 50 -18.40 6.74 0.64
N TYR A 51 -19.60 6.21 0.37
CA TYR A 51 -20.44 5.48 1.33
C TYR A 51 -19.74 4.31 2.06
N TRP A 52 -18.61 3.81 1.55
CA TRP A 52 -17.90 2.67 2.09
C TRP A 52 -16.39 2.97 2.23
N LYS A 53 -15.97 3.43 3.42
CA LYS A 53 -14.56 3.70 3.74
C LYS A 53 -13.84 2.39 4.05
N ARG A 54 -13.29 1.72 3.03
CA ARG A 54 -12.43 0.53 3.21
C ARG A 54 -11.13 0.66 2.46
N THR A 55 -10.05 0.27 3.11
CA THR A 55 -8.74 0.11 2.47
C THR A 55 -8.83 -0.95 1.37
N ARG A 56 -8.42 -0.58 0.15
CA ARG A 56 -8.28 -1.49 -0.99
C ARG A 56 -6.83 -1.54 -1.43
N VAL A 57 -6.31 -2.75 -1.55
CA VAL A 57 -4.99 -3.01 -2.13
C VAL A 57 -5.16 -3.58 -3.53
N ARG A 58 -4.45 -3.01 -4.49
CA ARG A 58 -4.36 -3.54 -5.86
C ARG A 58 -2.90 -3.80 -6.21
N ILE A 59 -2.63 -5.01 -6.68
CA ILE A 59 -1.29 -5.46 -7.07
C ILE A 59 -1.27 -5.65 -8.59
N THR A 60 -0.34 -4.99 -9.27
CA THR A 60 -0.19 -5.03 -10.73
C THR A 60 1.26 -5.18 -11.14
N GLY A 61 1.51 -5.61 -12.39
CA GLY A 61 2.85 -5.87 -12.90
C GLY A 61 3.26 -7.34 -12.86
N PRO A 62 4.49 -7.65 -13.30
CA PRO A 62 5.06 -8.99 -13.28
C PRO A 62 5.60 -9.32 -11.89
N TRP A 63 5.02 -10.31 -11.22
CA TRP A 63 5.49 -10.80 -9.91
C TRP A 63 6.10 -12.18 -10.09
N ALA A 64 7.21 -12.44 -9.40
CA ALA A 64 7.80 -13.79 -9.39
C ALA A 64 6.97 -14.71 -8.48
N GLU A 65 6.42 -14.15 -7.42
CA GLU A 65 5.61 -14.82 -6.42
C GLU A 65 4.13 -14.88 -6.82
N PRO A 66 3.38 -15.90 -6.32
CA PRO A 66 1.94 -15.93 -6.40
C PRO A 66 1.28 -14.69 -5.79
N ARG A 67 0.15 -14.25 -6.36
CA ARG A 67 -0.51 -12.99 -5.96
C ARG A 67 -0.95 -12.96 -4.49
N ASP A 68 -1.39 -14.08 -3.96
CA ASP A 68 -1.78 -14.27 -2.57
C ASP A 68 -0.60 -14.08 -1.61
N VAL A 69 0.59 -14.55 -1.98
CA VAL A 69 1.83 -14.31 -1.22
C VAL A 69 2.17 -12.83 -1.19
N VAL A 70 2.12 -12.15 -2.34
CA VAL A 70 2.35 -10.70 -2.41
C VAL A 70 1.31 -9.94 -1.58
N PHE A 71 0.03 -10.35 -1.67
CA PHE A 71 -1.05 -9.73 -0.91
C PHE A 71 -0.88 -9.92 0.60
N ALA A 72 -0.44 -11.11 1.04
CA ALA A 72 -0.16 -11.38 2.44
C ALA A 72 0.99 -10.51 2.97
N ALA A 73 2.08 -10.35 2.20
CA ALA A 73 3.19 -9.46 2.56
C ALA A 73 2.73 -8.00 2.71
N VAL A 74 1.97 -7.49 1.74
CA VAL A 74 1.41 -6.12 1.82
C VAL A 74 0.47 -5.97 3.02
N SER A 75 -0.36 -6.98 3.31
CA SER A 75 -1.27 -6.96 4.46
C SER A 75 -0.52 -6.94 5.80
N LEU A 76 0.60 -7.65 5.90
CA LEU A 76 1.47 -7.60 7.08
C LEU A 76 2.04 -6.19 7.28
N CYS A 77 2.56 -5.56 6.22
CA CYS A 77 3.06 -4.18 6.29
C CYS A 77 1.96 -3.17 6.68
N LEU A 78 0.72 -3.36 6.20
CA LEU A 78 -0.40 -2.49 6.59
C LEU A 78 -0.72 -2.61 8.09
N SER A 79 -0.68 -3.83 8.63
CA SER A 79 -1.01 -4.08 10.05
C SER A 79 -0.02 -3.43 11.02
N THR A 80 1.24 -3.23 10.64
CA THR A 80 2.25 -2.59 11.50
C THR A 80 2.03 -1.08 11.63
N VAL A 81 1.39 -0.45 10.63
CA VAL A 81 1.10 0.99 10.61
C VAL A 81 -0.22 1.33 11.27
N GLU A 82 -1.18 0.39 11.35
CA GLU A 82 -2.42 0.59 12.11
C GLU A 82 -2.23 0.41 13.63
N ALA A 83 -1.18 -0.29 14.05
CA ALA A 83 -0.87 -0.52 15.47
C ALA A 83 -0.03 0.60 16.13
N ALA A 84 0.45 1.57 15.34
CA ALA A 84 1.26 2.71 15.76
C ALA A 84 0.46 4.02 15.75
#